data_AF-A0A7S3ZUU5-F1
#
_entry.id   AF-A0A7S3ZUU5-F1
#
_cell.length_a   1.000
_cell.length_b   1.000
_cell.length_c   1.000
_cell.angle_alpha   90.00
_cell.angle_beta   90.00
_cell.angle_gamma   90.00
#
_symmetry.space_group_name_H-M   'P 1'
#
loop_
_entity.id
_entity.type
_entity.pdbx_description
1 polymer ?
#
loop_
_entity_poly.entity_id
_entity_poly.type
_entity_poly.pdbx_seq_one_letter_code
_entity_poly.pdbx_strand_id
1 'polypeptide(L)'
;WERWHTCSLCEQQYHGVVACALGWACWKTYLGRPEVDELRRMGMEQLGNGLSRAEHYEDALSVMEAELATLRRLGASEANILGLQTNLACTYGELGRLGEASNMFHDVYSGRLKLYGEEHQGTLRAALNCAASLNQQERFEEANSFMRKMMPVARRV
;
A
#
# COMPACT_ATOMS: atom_id res chain seq x y z
N TRP A 1 25.45 -2.99 20.27
CA TRP A 1 24.82 -3.53 19.05
C TRP A 1 24.99 -2.49 17.94
N GLU A 2 26.24 -2.21 17.56
CA GLU A 2 26.61 -1.17 16.59
C GLU A 2 27.53 -1.79 15.54
N ARG A 3 26.98 -2.63 14.66
CA ARG A 3 27.78 -3.23 13.58
C ARG A 3 27.39 -2.57 12.26
N TRP A 4 28.26 -1.66 11.84
CA TRP A 4 28.20 -1.01 10.55
C TRP A 4 28.92 -1.86 9.49
N HIS A 5 28.32 -1.96 8.30
CA HIS A 5 28.83 -2.73 7.16
C HIS A 5 29.01 -1.81 5.95
N THR A 6 30.15 -1.92 5.26
CA THR A 6 30.45 -1.13 4.06
C THR A 6 30.22 -1.94 2.79
N CYS A 7 29.48 -1.40 1.82
CA CYS A 7 29.30 -2.04 0.52
C CYS A 7 30.55 -1.91 -0.34
N SER A 8 31.08 -3.02 -0.88
CA SER A 8 32.25 -3.00 -1.76
C SER A 8 31.98 -2.46 -3.18
N LEU A 9 30.72 -2.28 -3.57
CA LEU A 9 30.32 -1.79 -4.90
C LEU A 9 30.07 -0.27 -4.93
N CYS A 10 29.64 0.32 -3.81
CA CYS A 10 29.29 1.75 -3.73
C CYS A 10 29.88 2.50 -2.52
N GLU A 11 30.68 1.83 -1.69
CA GLU A 11 31.48 2.37 -0.57
C GLU A 11 30.72 3.04 0.60
N GLN A 12 29.40 2.96 0.63
CA GLN A 12 28.57 3.50 1.71
C GLN A 12 28.46 2.54 2.91
N GLN A 13 28.24 3.07 4.13
CA GLN A 13 28.12 2.32 5.40
C GLN A 13 26.66 2.16 5.88
N TYR A 14 26.31 0.99 6.41
CA TYR A 14 24.93 0.61 6.76
C TYR A 14 24.83 -0.22 8.05
N HIS A 15 23.68 -0.21 8.73
CA HIS A 15 23.46 -0.87 10.02
C HIS A 15 22.37 -1.96 9.94
N GLY A 16 22.57 -3.14 10.57
CA GLY A 16 21.50 -4.15 10.74
C GLY A 16 20.83 -4.64 9.44
N VAL A 17 19.54 -5.03 9.49
CA VAL A 17 18.63 -5.69 8.50
C VAL A 17 18.72 -5.21 7.02
N VAL A 18 19.47 -4.14 6.78
CA VAL A 18 19.81 -3.43 5.54
C VAL A 18 20.72 -4.22 4.60
N ALA A 19 21.13 -5.46 4.92
CA ALA A 19 21.76 -6.35 3.94
C ALA A 19 20.86 -6.63 2.71
N CYS A 20 19.53 -6.57 2.90
CA CYS A 20 18.55 -6.62 1.80
C CYS A 20 18.40 -5.27 1.06
N ALA A 21 18.79 -4.16 1.68
CA ALA A 21 18.73 -2.83 1.09
C ALA A 21 19.89 -2.52 0.12
N LEU A 22 20.90 -3.39 0.00
CA LEU A 22 21.76 -3.38 -1.19
C LEU A 22 21.01 -3.83 -2.44
N GLY A 23 20.00 -4.68 -2.27
CA GLY A 23 18.95 -4.87 -3.27
C GLY A 23 18.22 -3.57 -3.57
N TRP A 24 17.88 -2.78 -2.55
CA TRP A 24 17.20 -1.48 -2.64
C TRP A 24 18.01 -0.36 -3.34
N ALA A 25 19.32 -0.28 -3.10
CA ALA A 25 20.19 0.69 -3.76
C ALA A 25 20.53 0.29 -5.22
N CYS A 26 20.76 -1.00 -5.50
CA CYS A 26 20.83 -1.50 -6.88
C CYS A 26 19.48 -1.34 -7.61
N TRP A 27 18.36 -1.42 -6.91
CA TRP A 27 17.04 -1.21 -7.47
C TRP A 27 16.76 0.25 -7.86
N LYS A 28 17.38 1.22 -7.17
CA LYS A 28 17.40 2.62 -7.62
C LYS A 28 18.19 2.83 -8.93
N THR A 29 19.23 2.05 -9.20
CA THR A 29 19.97 2.13 -10.47
C THR A 29 19.28 1.44 -11.66
N TYR A 30 18.22 0.65 -11.42
CA TYR A 30 17.35 0.09 -12.47
C TYR A 30 16.11 0.96 -12.77
N LEU A 31 15.93 2.11 -12.12
CA LEU A 31 14.87 3.04 -12.49
C LEU A 31 15.07 3.51 -13.95
N GLY A 32 14.08 3.25 -14.80
CA GLY A 32 14.08 3.69 -16.20
C GLY A 32 14.47 2.62 -17.22
N ARG A 33 14.52 1.33 -16.85
CA ARG A 33 14.72 0.19 -17.76
C ARG A 33 13.39 -0.57 -17.99
N PRO A 34 12.63 -0.28 -19.07
CA PRO A 34 11.32 -0.88 -19.35
C PRO A 34 11.32 -2.41 -19.34
N GLU A 35 12.42 -3.00 -19.78
CA GLU A 35 12.65 -4.44 -19.93
C GLU A 35 12.58 -5.26 -18.62
N VAL A 36 12.80 -4.64 -17.46
CA VAL A 36 12.75 -5.33 -16.15
C VAL A 36 11.69 -4.78 -15.21
N ASP A 37 10.88 -3.83 -15.66
CA ASP A 37 9.99 -3.08 -14.78
C ASP A 37 8.86 -3.92 -14.17
N GLU A 38 8.33 -4.91 -14.89
CA GLU A 38 7.31 -5.82 -14.34
C GLU A 38 7.91 -6.74 -13.28
N LEU A 39 9.09 -7.30 -13.54
CA LEU A 39 9.80 -8.15 -12.57
C LEU A 39 10.18 -7.35 -11.33
N ARG A 40 10.60 -6.10 -11.54
CA ARG A 40 10.91 -5.13 -10.49
C ARG A 40 9.67 -4.86 -9.65
N ARG A 41 8.53 -4.57 -10.28
CA ARG A 41 7.23 -4.33 -9.65
C ARG A 41 6.83 -5.49 -8.73
N MET A 42 6.89 -6.73 -9.23
CA MET A 42 6.59 -7.92 -8.42
C MET A 42 7.49 -8.05 -7.18
N GLY A 43 8.78 -7.72 -7.32
CA GLY A 43 9.71 -7.70 -6.18
C GLY A 43 9.36 -6.61 -5.16
N MET A 44 8.93 -5.43 -5.61
CA MET A 44 8.47 -4.35 -4.73
C MET A 44 7.26 -4.78 -3.92
N GLU A 45 6.28 -5.41 -4.56
CA GLU A 45 5.03 -5.83 -3.93
C GLU A 45 5.31 -6.77 -2.75
N GLN A 46 6.14 -7.79 -2.99
CA GLN A 46 6.50 -8.76 -1.95
C GLN A 46 7.32 -8.13 -0.83
N LEU A 47 8.26 -7.25 -1.16
CA LEU A 47 9.09 -6.56 -0.18
C LEU A 47 8.27 -5.60 0.69
N GLY A 48 7.42 -4.77 0.08
CA GLY A 48 6.55 -3.83 0.79
C GLY A 48 5.60 -4.54 1.75
N ASN A 49 4.97 -5.63 1.29
CA ASN A 49 4.12 -6.47 2.14
C ASN A 49 4.92 -7.12 3.28
N GLY A 50 6.13 -7.60 3.01
CA GLY A 50 7.02 -8.19 4.01
C GLY A 50 7.43 -7.18 5.10
N LEU A 51 7.83 -5.98 4.69
CA LEU A 51 8.22 -4.90 5.60
C LEU A 51 7.04 -4.44 6.46
N SER A 52 5.85 -4.28 5.87
CA SER A 52 4.65 -3.92 6.63
C SER A 52 4.30 -4.98 7.67
N ARG A 53 4.47 -6.27 7.38
CA ARG A 53 4.23 -7.36 8.34
C ARG A 53 5.30 -7.47 9.42
N ALA A 54 6.48 -6.95 9.16
CA ALA A 54 7.59 -6.86 10.10
C ALA A 54 7.59 -5.54 10.90
N GLU A 55 6.51 -4.75 10.79
CA GLU A 55 6.35 -3.46 11.48
C GLU A 55 7.39 -2.40 11.08
N HIS A 56 8.05 -2.60 9.93
CA HIS A 56 8.93 -1.62 9.30
C HIS A 56 8.11 -0.72 8.36
N TYR A 57 7.18 0.05 8.92
CA TYR A 57 6.15 0.74 8.15
C TYR A 57 6.67 1.89 7.28
N GLU A 58 7.66 2.65 7.74
CA GLU A 58 8.28 3.72 6.94
C GLU A 58 8.99 3.16 5.71
N ASP A 59 9.72 2.05 5.87
CA ASP A 59 10.38 1.36 4.76
C ASP A 59 9.34 0.79 3.80
N ALA A 60 8.27 0.19 4.33
CA ALA A 60 7.16 -0.36 3.55
C ALA A 60 6.48 0.72 2.69
N LEU A 61 6.20 1.90 3.26
CA LEU A 61 5.67 3.03 2.51
C LEU A 61 6.59 3.43 1.36
N SER A 62 7.90 3.54 1.60
CA SER A 62 8.85 3.92 0.56
C SER A 62 8.82 2.95 -0.64
N VAL A 63 8.69 1.64 -0.36
CA VAL A 63 8.55 0.58 -1.37
C VAL A 63 7.27 0.73 -2.16
N MET A 64 6.15 0.86 -1.46
CA MET A 64 4.84 0.91 -2.10
C MET A 64 4.64 2.21 -2.90
N GLU A 65 5.18 3.35 -2.47
CA GLU A 65 5.12 4.60 -3.23
C GLU A 65 5.92 4.51 -4.55
N ALA A 66 7.09 3.87 -4.52
CA ALA A 66 7.89 3.61 -5.71
C ALA A 66 7.21 2.58 -6.65
N GLU A 67 6.51 1.59 -6.09
CA GLU A 67 5.71 0.64 -6.86
C GLU A 67 4.55 1.34 -7.56
N LEU A 68 3.86 2.25 -6.86
CA LEU A 68 2.75 3.01 -7.42
C LEU A 68 3.18 3.87 -8.61
N ALA A 69 4.33 4.54 -8.48
CA ALA A 69 4.92 5.30 -9.60
C ALA A 69 5.26 4.38 -10.80
N THR A 70 5.71 3.16 -10.52
CA THR A 70 6.03 2.16 -11.55
C THR A 70 4.76 1.66 -12.25
N LEU A 71 3.73 1.27 -11.50
CA LEU A 71 2.43 0.85 -12.03
C LEU A 71 1.82 1.90 -12.97
N ARG A 72 1.85 3.18 -12.54
CA ARG A 72 1.35 4.29 -13.36
C ARG A 72 2.12 4.46 -14.66
N ARG A 73 3.45 4.36 -14.62
CA ARG A 73 4.29 4.46 -15.82
C ARG A 73 4.10 3.28 -16.78
N LEU A 74 3.87 2.09 -16.26
CA LEU A 74 3.59 0.89 -17.07
C LEU A 74 2.16 0.84 -17.62
N GLY A 75 1.29 1.79 -17.24
CA GLY A 75 -0.12 1.76 -17.63
C GLY A 75 -0.85 0.53 -17.06
N ALA A 76 -0.47 0.10 -15.85
CA ALA A 76 -1.09 -1.03 -15.19
C ALA A 76 -2.59 -0.81 -14.96
N SER A 77 -3.33 -1.92 -14.81
CA SER A 77 -4.77 -1.86 -14.61
C SER A 77 -5.14 -1.08 -13.35
N GLU A 78 -6.28 -0.39 -13.42
CA GLU A 78 -6.85 0.32 -12.27
C GLU A 78 -7.03 -0.62 -11.06
N ALA A 79 -7.37 -1.88 -11.31
CA ALA A 79 -7.47 -2.92 -10.28
C ALA A 79 -6.17 -3.12 -9.49
N ASN A 80 -5.03 -3.13 -10.16
CA ASN A 80 -3.71 -3.29 -9.53
C ASN A 80 -3.36 -2.04 -8.71
N ILE A 81 -3.63 -0.86 -9.26
CA ILE A 81 -3.41 0.42 -8.56
C ILE A 81 -4.24 0.49 -7.27
N LEU A 82 -5.54 0.17 -7.34
CA LEU A 82 -6.44 0.14 -6.19
C LEU A 82 -6.01 -0.90 -5.14
N GLY A 83 -5.44 -2.03 -5.59
CA GLY A 83 -4.84 -3.03 -4.71
C GLY A 83 -3.69 -2.45 -3.88
N LEU A 84 -2.72 -1.82 -4.55
CA LEU A 84 -1.57 -1.21 -3.89
C LEU A 84 -1.97 -0.03 -2.99
N GLN A 85 -2.90 0.82 -3.43
CA GLN A 85 -3.42 1.92 -2.60
C GLN A 85 -4.12 1.41 -1.34
N THR A 86 -4.75 0.23 -1.38
CA THR A 86 -5.31 -0.39 -0.17
C THR A 86 -4.20 -0.70 0.84
N ASN A 87 -3.07 -1.24 0.38
CA ASN A 87 -1.94 -1.56 1.26
C ASN A 87 -1.28 -0.29 1.82
N LEU A 88 -1.05 0.73 0.98
CA LEU A 88 -0.56 2.04 1.41
C LEU A 88 -1.45 2.65 2.50
N ALA A 89 -2.78 2.61 2.32
CA ALA A 89 -3.73 3.12 3.30
C ALA A 89 -3.63 2.37 4.65
N CYS A 90 -3.50 1.04 4.62
CA CYS A 90 -3.25 0.26 5.84
C CYS A 90 -1.94 0.70 6.52
N THR A 91 -0.84 0.81 5.77
CA THR A 91 0.47 1.20 6.32
C THR A 91 0.45 2.63 6.89
N TYR A 92 -0.28 3.58 6.27
CA TYR A 92 -0.50 4.90 6.86
C TYR A 92 -1.26 4.81 8.20
N GLY A 93 -2.25 3.92 8.30
CA GLY A 93 -2.99 3.67 9.54
C GLY A 93 -2.10 3.20 10.68
N GLU A 94 -1.22 2.23 10.41
CA GLU A 94 -0.25 1.70 11.39
C GLU A 94 0.74 2.77 11.88
N LEU A 95 1.06 3.76 11.03
CA LEU A 95 1.89 4.91 11.38
C LEU A 95 1.12 6.04 12.10
N GLY A 96 -0.17 5.85 12.38
CA GLY A 96 -1.03 6.88 12.97
C GLY A 96 -1.36 8.04 12.02
N ARG A 97 -1.04 7.91 10.72
CA ARG A 97 -1.36 8.90 9.67
C ARG A 97 -2.80 8.71 9.19
N LEU A 98 -3.74 8.79 10.13
CA LEU A 98 -5.13 8.38 9.95
C LEU A 98 -5.88 9.18 8.87
N GLY A 99 -5.55 10.46 8.69
CA GLY A 99 -6.15 11.30 7.64
C GLY A 99 -5.82 10.82 6.23
N GLU A 100 -4.55 10.46 6.01
CA GLU A 100 -4.07 9.95 4.71
C GLU A 100 -4.63 8.56 4.43
N ALA A 101 -4.65 7.70 5.45
CA ALA A 101 -5.28 6.38 5.37
C ALA A 101 -6.76 6.49 4.96
N SER A 102 -7.53 7.36 5.63
CA SER A 102 -8.96 7.50 5.35
C SER A 102 -9.25 8.09 3.98
N ASN A 103 -8.50 9.09 3.54
CA ASN A 103 -8.65 9.64 2.19
C ASN A 103 -8.38 8.56 1.14
N MET A 104 -7.29 7.80 1.33
CA MET A 104 -6.92 6.75 0.39
C MET A 104 -7.91 5.57 0.38
N PHE A 105 -8.46 5.16 1.54
CA PHE A 105 -9.52 4.15 1.56
C PHE A 105 -10.78 4.63 0.83
N HIS A 106 -11.16 5.90 0.98
CA HIS A 106 -12.29 6.47 0.26
C HIS A 106 -12.08 6.46 -1.26
N ASP A 107 -10.88 6.82 -1.73
CA ASP A 107 -10.50 6.75 -3.14
C ASP A 107 -10.57 5.30 -3.66
N VAL A 108 -10.03 4.35 -2.89
CA VAL A 108 -10.09 2.91 -3.21
C VAL A 108 -11.54 2.42 -3.33
N TYR A 109 -12.38 2.79 -2.37
CA TYR A 109 -13.80 2.41 -2.38
C TYR A 109 -14.52 2.97 -3.60
N SER A 110 -14.31 4.26 -3.90
CA SER A 110 -14.90 4.94 -5.05
C SER A 110 -14.44 4.31 -6.38
N GLY A 111 -13.15 3.98 -6.50
CA GLY A 111 -12.60 3.29 -7.66
C GLY A 111 -13.17 1.89 -7.85
N ARG A 112 -13.25 1.09 -6.78
CA ARG A 112 -13.83 -0.26 -6.82
C ARG A 112 -15.32 -0.24 -7.12
N LEU A 113 -16.06 0.71 -6.56
CA LEU A 113 -17.48 0.91 -6.86
C LEU A 113 -17.70 1.19 -8.34
N LYS A 114 -16.87 2.04 -8.95
CA LYS A 114 -16.94 2.33 -10.39
C LYS A 114 -16.55 1.13 -11.26
N LEU A 115 -15.54 0.36 -10.84
CA LEU A 115 -14.98 -0.73 -11.64
C LEU A 115 -15.80 -2.02 -11.57
N TYR A 116 -16.36 -2.34 -10.40
CA TYR A 116 -17.01 -3.63 -10.12
C TYR A 116 -18.46 -3.54 -9.63
N GLY A 117 -18.95 -2.35 -9.30
CA GLY A 117 -20.27 -2.15 -8.71
C GLY A 117 -20.32 -2.40 -7.21
N GLU A 118 -21.49 -2.14 -6.60
CA GLU A 118 -21.70 -2.15 -5.15
C GLU A 118 -21.73 -3.56 -4.54
N GLU A 119 -22.21 -4.57 -5.30
CA GLU A 119 -22.38 -5.95 -4.83
C GLU A 119 -21.08 -6.77 -4.91
N HIS A 120 -20.03 -6.24 -5.52
CA HIS A 120 -18.75 -6.96 -5.61
C HIS A 120 -18.08 -7.06 -4.24
N GLN A 121 -17.64 -8.27 -3.86
CA GLN A 121 -16.99 -8.53 -2.56
C GLN A 121 -15.80 -7.61 -2.29
N GLY A 122 -15.02 -7.27 -3.31
CA GLY A 122 -13.91 -6.32 -3.18
C GLY A 122 -14.36 -4.89 -2.86
N THR A 123 -15.51 -4.46 -3.37
CA THR A 123 -16.10 -3.14 -3.08
C THR A 123 -16.63 -3.09 -1.65
N LEU A 124 -17.32 -4.14 -1.21
CA LEU A 124 -17.79 -4.28 0.18
C LEU A 124 -16.63 -4.29 1.18
N ARG A 125 -15.52 -4.96 0.85
CA ARG A 125 -14.32 -4.94 1.68
C ARG A 125 -13.68 -3.56 1.77
N ALA A 126 -13.63 -2.80 0.66
CA ALA A 126 -13.15 -1.43 0.70
C ALA A 126 -14.07 -0.50 1.52
N ALA A 127 -15.38 -0.73 1.48
CA ALA A 127 -16.33 -0.02 2.34
C ALA A 127 -16.06 -0.29 3.83
N LEU A 128 -15.79 -1.55 4.20
CA LEU A 128 -15.41 -1.89 5.57
C LEU A 128 -14.12 -1.19 6.00
N ASN A 129 -13.12 -1.10 5.13
CA ASN A 129 -11.88 -0.37 5.43
C ASN A 129 -12.13 1.12 5.66
N CYS A 130 -13.02 1.76 4.87
CA CYS A 130 -13.42 3.16 5.10
C CYS A 130 -14.09 3.34 6.48
N ALA A 131 -14.98 2.43 6.86
CA ALA A 131 -15.64 2.49 8.17
C ALA A 131 -14.63 2.27 9.31
N ALA A 132 -13.67 1.35 9.13
CA ALA A 132 -12.60 1.10 10.08
C ALA A 132 -11.71 2.33 10.27
N SER A 133 -11.32 3.02 9.19
CA SER A 133 -10.51 4.24 9.29
C SER A 133 -11.26 5.40 9.96
N LEU A 134 -12.58 5.52 9.73
CA LEU A 134 -13.42 6.49 10.44
C LEU A 134 -13.48 6.19 11.95
N ASN A 135 -13.59 4.91 12.33
CA ASN A 135 -13.55 4.52 13.74
C ASN A 135 -12.20 4.81 14.40
N GLN A 136 -11.09 4.61 13.70
CA GLN A 136 -9.75 4.97 14.20
C GLN A 136 -9.61 6.49 14.44
N GLN A 137 -10.34 7.32 13.69
CA GLN A 137 -10.42 8.77 13.89
C GLN A 137 -11.48 9.19 14.92
N GLU A 138 -12.07 8.25 15.66
CA GLU A 138 -13.18 8.50 16.60
C GLU A 138 -14.45 9.10 15.96
N ARG A 139 -14.59 9.00 14.63
CA ARG A 139 -15.75 9.48 13.85
C ARG A 139 -16.83 8.41 13.77
N PHE A 140 -17.28 7.95 14.94
CA PHE A 140 -18.14 6.78 15.08
C PHE A 140 -19.51 6.95 14.41
N GLU A 141 -20.11 8.14 14.47
CA GLU A 141 -21.42 8.39 13.85
C GLU A 141 -21.37 8.28 12.33
N GLU A 142 -20.30 8.79 11.71
CA GLU A 142 -20.08 8.71 10.27
C GLU A 142 -19.83 7.27 9.84
N ALA A 143 -19.00 6.52 10.58
CA ALA A 143 -18.77 5.10 10.33
C ALA A 143 -20.08 4.28 10.41
N ASN A 144 -20.90 4.53 11.43
CA ASN A 144 -22.19 3.86 11.62
C ASN A 144 -23.19 4.22 10.51
N SER A 145 -23.30 5.49 10.14
CA SER A 145 -24.15 5.95 9.05
C SER A 145 -23.75 5.31 7.72
N PHE A 146 -22.44 5.26 7.45
CA PHE A 146 -21.90 4.62 6.26
C PHE A 146 -22.21 3.13 6.22
N MET A 147 -21.98 2.40 7.33
CA MET A 147 -22.27 0.97 7.37
C MET A 147 -23.75 0.63 7.29
N ARG A 148 -24.64 1.45 7.85
CA ARG A 148 -26.09 1.27 7.69
C ARG A 148 -26.54 1.30 6.22
N LYS A 149 -25.89 2.12 5.40
CA LYS A 149 -26.15 2.16 3.95
C LYS A 149 -25.61 0.91 3.23
N MET A 150 -24.48 0.37 3.69
CA MET A 150 -23.82 -0.78 3.05
C MET A 150 -24.44 -2.13 3.43
N MET A 151 -24.97 -2.26 4.65
CA MET A 151 -25.52 -3.52 5.15
C MET A 151 -26.59 -4.17 4.26
N PRO A 152 -27.57 -3.45 3.68
CA PRO A 152 -28.53 -4.03 2.75
C PRO A 152 -27.90 -4.56 1.46
N VAL A 153 -26.81 -3.95 0.99
CA VAL A 153 -26.05 -4.43 -0.18
C VAL A 153 -25.34 -5.74 0.20
N ALA A 154 -24.63 -5.75 1.33
CA ALA A 154 -23.89 -6.92 1.80
C ALA A 154 -24.78 -8.15 2.08
N ARG A 155 -26.07 -7.97 2.38
CA ARG A 155 -27.02 -9.08 2.57
C ARG A 155 -27.49 -9.74 1.27
N ARG A 156 -27.32 -9.07 0.13
CA ARG A 156 -27.77 -9.55 -1.19
C ARG A 156 -26.73 -10.44 -1.89
N VAL A 157 -25.50 -10.47 -1.37
CA VAL A 157 -24.32 -11.17 -1.91
C VAL A 157 -24.07 -12.43 -1.09
#